data_AF-A0A1I0Q2D6-F1
#
_entry.id   AF-A0A1I0Q2D6-F1
#
_cell.length_a   1.000
_cell.length_b   1.000
_cell.length_c   1.000
_cell.angle_alpha   90.00
_cell.angle_beta   90.00
_cell.angle_gamma   90.00
#
_symmetry.space_group_name_H-M   'P 1'
#
loop_
_entity.id
_entity.type
_entity.pdbx_description
1 polymer ?
#
loop_
_entity_poly.entity_id
_entity_poly.type
_entity_poly.pdbx_seq_one_letter_code
_entity_poly.pdbx_strand_id
1 'polypeptide(L)'
;MLERLEFGDLNAPDVLVWMAGAHERERLEETISLISADAPFGALVFVVPDWNSCLSPWAADVGKTAFEGLAFETLEVLLSALPVDPSKRYYLGGYSLAGLFALWASCQTHVFTGVAGVSPSVWYPGFAEYFCSSDVLASRVYLSLGDRESRTRNPVMATVGDSINACYSHVASRGILEWNKGNHFTEPCRRLAAGFSWLLKG
;
A
#
# COMPACT_ATOMS: atom_id res chain seq x y z
N MET A 1 -19.03 -5.02 3.87
CA MET A 1 -18.46 -5.86 2.79
C MET A 1 -17.58 -4.96 1.95
N LEU A 2 -16.35 -5.37 1.63
CA LEU A 2 -15.49 -4.63 0.71
C LEU A 2 -16.07 -4.77 -0.70
N GLU A 3 -16.19 -3.65 -1.42
CA GLU A 3 -16.53 -3.73 -2.84
C GLU A 3 -15.30 -4.18 -3.62
N ARG A 4 -15.46 -5.14 -4.53
CA ARG A 4 -14.38 -5.67 -5.36
C ARG A 4 -14.60 -5.30 -6.82
N LEU A 5 -13.57 -4.73 -7.45
CA LEU A 5 -13.51 -4.43 -8.88
C LEU A 5 -12.37 -5.23 -9.50
N GLU A 6 -12.52 -5.63 -10.75
CA GLU A 6 -11.63 -6.57 -11.43
C GLU A 6 -11.13 -5.98 -12.75
N PHE A 7 -9.83 -6.09 -13.00
CA PHE A 7 -9.17 -5.62 -14.21
C PHE A 7 -8.13 -6.63 -14.70
N GLY A 8 -7.78 -6.56 -15.98
CA GLY A 8 -6.73 -7.40 -16.58
C GLY A 8 -7.14 -8.88 -16.71
N ASP A 9 -6.16 -9.76 -16.73
CA ASP A 9 -6.36 -11.21 -16.84
C ASP A 9 -6.26 -11.87 -15.46
N LEU A 10 -7.40 -12.14 -14.83
CA LEU A 10 -7.43 -12.82 -13.53
C LEU A 10 -6.99 -14.29 -13.60
N ASN A 11 -6.78 -14.87 -14.78
CA ASN A 11 -6.18 -16.19 -14.93
C ASN A 11 -4.64 -16.13 -14.92
N ALA A 12 -4.05 -14.95 -15.09
CA ALA A 12 -2.60 -14.78 -15.02
C ALA A 12 -2.02 -15.16 -13.64
N PRO A 13 -0.79 -15.69 -13.57
CA PRO A 13 -0.15 -16.03 -12.30
C PRO A 13 0.00 -14.83 -11.36
N ASP A 14 0.36 -13.67 -11.89
CA ASP A 14 0.56 -12.46 -11.09
C ASP A 14 -0.74 -11.66 -10.96
N VAL A 15 -1.14 -11.40 -9.71
CA VAL A 15 -2.35 -10.64 -9.38
C VAL A 15 -2.01 -9.50 -8.43
N LEU A 16 -2.27 -8.28 -8.88
CA LEU A 16 -2.23 -7.10 -8.03
C LEU A 16 -3.47 -7.05 -7.13
N VAL A 17 -3.26 -6.72 -5.86
CA VAL A 17 -4.30 -6.46 -4.88
C VAL A 17 -4.16 -5.00 -4.47
N TRP A 18 -5.14 -4.18 -4.83
CA TRP A 18 -5.10 -2.74 -4.58
C TRP A 18 -6.17 -2.36 -3.55
N MET A 19 -5.75 -1.88 -2.38
CA MET A 19 -6.66 -1.25 -1.42
C MET A 19 -6.96 0.20 -1.84
N ALA A 20 -8.23 0.54 -2.02
CA ALA A 20 -8.65 1.84 -2.53
C ALA A 20 -9.78 2.47 -1.71
N GLY A 21 -9.92 3.78 -1.80
CA GLY A 21 -11.04 4.54 -1.25
C GLY A 21 -12.04 4.94 -2.32
N ALA A 22 -13.26 5.31 -1.91
CA ALA A 22 -14.27 5.77 -2.87
C ALA A 22 -13.80 6.98 -3.71
N HIS A 23 -12.91 7.81 -3.17
CA HIS A 23 -12.32 8.97 -3.84
C HIS A 23 -11.30 8.61 -4.94
N GLU A 24 -10.87 7.36 -5.04
CA GLU A 24 -9.89 6.89 -6.05
C GLU A 24 -10.57 6.25 -7.27
N ARG A 25 -11.89 6.05 -7.25
CA ARG A 25 -12.64 5.34 -8.30
C ARG A 25 -12.43 5.91 -9.70
N GLU A 26 -12.43 7.23 -9.81
CA GLU A 26 -12.28 7.92 -11.10
C GLU A 26 -10.87 7.74 -11.70
N ARG A 27 -9.90 7.26 -10.91
CA ARG A 27 -8.50 7.11 -11.29
C ARG A 27 -8.08 5.67 -11.52
N LEU A 28 -8.99 4.71 -11.34
CA LEU A 28 -8.66 3.28 -11.45
C LEU A 28 -8.19 2.94 -12.86
N GLU A 29 -8.99 3.27 -13.88
CA GLU A 29 -8.64 2.96 -15.28
C GLU A 29 -7.35 3.65 -15.72
N GLU A 30 -7.18 4.93 -15.38
CA GLU A 30 -5.95 5.68 -15.65
C GLU A 30 -4.75 4.97 -15.02
N THR A 31 -4.82 4.64 -13.73
CA THR A 31 -3.73 3.99 -13.00
C THR A 31 -3.41 2.62 -13.60
N ILE A 32 -4.42 1.79 -13.88
CA ILE A 32 -4.23 0.46 -14.48
C ILE A 32 -3.55 0.57 -15.85
N SER A 33 -3.94 1.54 -16.67
CA SER A 33 -3.34 1.75 -18.01
C SER A 33 -1.87 2.18 -17.97
N LEU A 34 -1.41 2.75 -16.86
CA LEU A 34 -0.03 3.19 -16.65
C LEU A 34 0.88 2.08 -16.11
N ILE A 35 0.33 0.94 -15.69
CA ILE A 35 1.11 -0.18 -15.16
C ILE A 35 1.85 -0.89 -16.29
N SER A 36 3.16 -1.04 -16.13
CA SER A 36 4.06 -1.72 -17.05
C SER A 36 4.49 -3.06 -16.45
N ALA A 37 4.21 -4.14 -17.17
CA ALA A 37 4.55 -5.52 -16.80
C ALA A 37 5.10 -6.29 -18.01
N ASP A 38 5.95 -7.29 -17.76
CA ASP A 38 6.56 -8.13 -18.80
C ASP A 38 5.64 -9.27 -19.26
N ALA A 39 4.60 -9.56 -18.49
CA ALA A 39 3.58 -10.58 -18.76
C ALA A 39 2.18 -10.05 -18.41
N PRO A 40 1.11 -10.69 -18.92
CA PRO A 40 -0.25 -10.40 -18.47
C PRO A 40 -0.39 -10.54 -16.96
N PHE A 41 -1.20 -9.69 -16.36
CA PHE A 41 -1.50 -9.71 -14.93
C PHE A 41 -2.99 -9.46 -14.70
N GLY A 42 -3.48 -9.92 -13.55
CA GLY A 42 -4.80 -9.56 -13.03
C GLY A 42 -4.69 -8.45 -11.98
N ALA A 43 -5.75 -7.67 -11.80
CA ALA A 43 -5.84 -6.74 -10.68
C ALA A 43 -7.20 -6.83 -10.00
N LEU A 44 -7.17 -6.98 -8.67
CA LEU A 44 -8.30 -6.95 -7.77
C LEU A 44 -8.23 -5.67 -6.94
N VAL A 45 -9.16 -4.75 -7.16
CA VAL A 45 -9.26 -3.51 -6.39
C VAL A 45 -10.34 -3.68 -5.32
N PHE A 46 -9.98 -3.45 -4.06
CA PHE A 46 -10.87 -3.53 -2.92
C PHE A 46 -11.15 -2.14 -2.37
N VAL A 47 -12.39 -1.67 -2.49
CA VAL A 47 -12.80 -0.35 -2.01
C VAL A 47 -13.31 -0.45 -0.57
N VAL A 48 -12.64 0.25 0.34
CA VAL A 48 -13.04 0.31 1.75
C VAL A 48 -14.18 1.31 1.97
N PRO A 49 -15.16 0.98 2.83
CA PRO A 49 -16.28 1.88 3.13
C PRO A 49 -15.88 3.04 4.06
N ASP A 50 -14.90 2.81 4.93
CA ASP A 50 -14.31 3.83 5.80
C ASP A 50 -12.79 3.83 5.62
N TRP A 51 -12.29 4.88 5.00
CA TRP A 51 -10.87 5.02 4.66
C TRP A 51 -9.96 5.05 5.90
N ASN A 52 -10.39 5.71 6.97
CA ASN A 52 -9.55 5.87 8.15
C ASN A 52 -9.56 4.59 8.96
N SER A 53 -10.75 4.10 9.28
CA SER A 53 -10.93 2.96 10.19
C SER A 53 -10.43 1.66 9.56
N CYS A 54 -10.78 1.35 8.31
CA CYS A 54 -10.43 0.07 7.69
C CYS A 54 -8.95 -0.09 7.35
N LEU A 55 -8.19 1.01 7.23
CA LEU A 55 -6.79 0.96 6.78
C LEU A 55 -5.78 1.24 7.91
N SER A 56 -6.24 1.72 9.07
CA SER A 56 -5.39 1.94 10.23
C SER A 56 -5.16 0.64 11.02
N PRO A 57 -3.90 0.27 11.34
CA PRO A 57 -3.57 -0.93 12.11
C PRO A 57 -4.12 -1.01 13.54
N TRP A 58 -4.24 0.13 14.21
CA TRP A 58 -4.74 0.25 15.58
C TRP A 58 -5.43 1.59 15.76
N ALA A 59 -6.26 1.69 16.79
CA ALA A 59 -6.97 2.93 17.09
C ALA A 59 -5.98 4.03 17.51
N ALA A 60 -6.18 5.23 16.97
CA ALA A 60 -5.41 6.42 17.35
C ALA A 60 -6.18 7.70 16.97
N ASP A 61 -5.89 8.78 17.69
CA ASP A 61 -6.36 10.11 17.34
C ASP A 61 -5.24 10.91 16.69
N VAL A 62 -5.48 11.45 15.50
CA VAL A 62 -4.55 12.33 14.79
C VAL A 62 -5.21 13.69 14.62
N GLY A 63 -4.89 14.60 15.54
CA GLY A 63 -5.54 15.91 15.59
C GLY A 63 -7.01 15.79 15.98
N LYS A 64 -7.92 16.03 15.03
CA LYS A 64 -9.38 15.89 15.23
C LYS A 64 -9.96 14.66 14.53
N THR A 65 -9.12 13.86 13.89
CA THR A 65 -9.54 12.69 13.13
C THR A 65 -9.28 11.45 13.96
N ALA A 66 -10.34 10.72 14.28
CA ALA A 66 -10.29 9.42 14.92
C ALA A 66 -10.08 8.31 13.89
N PHE A 67 -9.34 7.30 14.28
CA PHE A 67 -9.11 6.06 13.54
C PHE A 67 -9.46 4.90 14.47
N GLU A 68 -10.33 4.00 14.02
CA GLU A 68 -10.83 2.90 14.87
C GLU A 68 -9.93 1.65 14.87
N GLY A 69 -8.95 1.56 13.95
CA GLY A 69 -7.98 0.46 13.98
C GLY A 69 -8.47 -0.87 13.38
N LEU A 70 -9.32 -0.84 12.34
CA LEU A 70 -10.00 -2.02 11.77
C LEU A 70 -9.22 -2.71 10.63
N ALA A 71 -7.90 -2.54 10.57
CA ALA A 71 -7.10 -3.17 9.52
C ALA A 71 -7.10 -4.70 9.62
N PHE A 72 -7.21 -5.27 10.81
CA PHE A 72 -7.25 -6.72 10.99
C PHE A 72 -8.48 -7.35 10.35
N GLU A 73 -9.66 -6.83 10.68
CA GLU A 73 -10.93 -7.25 10.10
C GLU A 73 -10.94 -7.03 8.59
N THR A 74 -10.33 -5.94 8.12
CA THR A 74 -10.19 -5.64 6.70
C THR A 74 -9.30 -6.67 6.00
N LEU A 75 -8.19 -7.08 6.64
CA LEU A 75 -7.29 -8.11 6.12
C LEU A 75 -7.95 -9.49 6.09
N GLU A 76 -8.72 -9.87 7.11
CA GLU A 76 -9.45 -11.14 7.12
C GLU A 76 -10.44 -11.24 5.96
N VAL A 77 -11.21 -10.17 5.71
CA VAL A 77 -12.14 -10.09 4.58
C VAL A 77 -11.38 -10.13 3.26
N LEU A 78 -10.27 -9.41 3.15
CA LEU A 78 -9.42 -9.38 1.96
C LEU A 78 -8.90 -10.78 1.63
N LEU A 79 -8.26 -11.46 2.60
CA LEU A 79 -7.69 -12.78 2.42
C LEU A 79 -8.74 -13.83 2.05
N SER A 80 -9.93 -13.76 2.67
CA SER A 80 -11.05 -14.65 2.35
C SER A 80 -11.61 -14.45 0.93
N ALA A 81 -11.38 -13.27 0.34
CA ALA A 81 -11.83 -12.96 -1.02
C ALA A 81 -10.79 -13.30 -2.10
N LEU A 82 -9.56 -13.65 -1.73
CA LEU A 82 -8.53 -14.09 -2.66
C LEU A 82 -8.68 -15.59 -2.95
N PRO A 83 -8.62 -16.03 -4.22
CA PRO A 83 -8.61 -17.45 -4.56
C PRO A 83 -7.44 -18.19 -3.88
N VAL A 84 -7.73 -19.36 -3.31
CA VAL A 84 -6.68 -20.25 -2.80
C VAL A 84 -6.12 -21.07 -3.97
N ASP A 85 -5.13 -20.51 -4.66
CA ASP A 85 -4.49 -21.12 -5.82
C ASP A 85 -2.96 -20.98 -5.71
N PRO A 86 -2.21 -22.09 -5.56
CA PRO A 86 -0.75 -22.05 -5.39
C PRO A 86 0.00 -21.60 -6.66
N SER A 87 -0.67 -21.52 -7.81
CA SER A 87 -0.09 -20.96 -9.03
C SER A 87 -0.10 -19.42 -9.04
N LYS A 88 -0.86 -18.80 -8.13
CA LYS A 88 -1.00 -17.35 -8.03
C LYS A 88 0.06 -16.74 -7.13
N ARG A 89 0.53 -15.56 -7.54
CA ARG A 89 1.36 -14.65 -6.73
C ARG A 89 0.59 -13.35 -6.54
N TYR A 90 0.34 -13.01 -5.29
CA TYR A 90 -0.38 -11.79 -4.93
C TYR A 90 0.58 -10.68 -4.53
N TYR A 91 0.32 -9.47 -5.01
CA TYR A 91 1.09 -8.27 -4.69
C TYR A 91 0.17 -7.18 -4.15
N LEU A 92 0.35 -6.78 -2.90
CA LEU A 92 -0.53 -5.81 -2.25
C LEU A 92 0.01 -4.39 -2.38
N GLY A 93 -0.83 -3.41 -2.69
CA GLY A 93 -0.37 -2.03 -2.69
C GLY A 93 -1.49 -1.02 -2.51
N GLY A 94 -1.07 0.22 -2.29
CA GLY A 94 -1.96 1.35 -2.15
C GLY A 94 -1.26 2.66 -1.88
N TYR A 95 -2.04 3.73 -1.93
CA TYR A 95 -1.59 5.10 -1.71
C TYR A 95 -1.94 5.58 -0.30
N SER A 96 -1.08 6.35 0.36
CA SER A 96 -1.38 6.96 1.67
C SER A 96 -1.71 5.92 2.74
N LEU A 97 -2.92 5.94 3.33
CA LEU A 97 -3.36 4.92 4.29
C LEU A 97 -3.45 3.51 3.68
N ALA A 98 -3.77 3.39 2.39
CA ALA A 98 -3.74 2.08 1.75
C ALA A 98 -2.30 1.55 1.60
N GLY A 99 -1.33 2.46 1.45
CA GLY A 99 0.10 2.11 1.52
C GLY A 99 0.55 1.72 2.92
N LEU A 100 0.04 2.41 3.96
CA LEU A 100 0.24 2.04 5.37
C LEU A 100 -0.29 0.62 5.63
N PHE A 101 -1.53 0.33 5.20
CA PHE A 101 -2.15 -0.98 5.30
C PHE A 101 -1.32 -2.06 4.59
N ALA A 102 -0.84 -1.79 3.37
CA ALA A 102 -0.04 -2.74 2.62
C ALA A 102 1.26 -3.15 3.35
N LEU A 103 1.96 -2.17 3.93
CA LEU A 103 3.15 -2.41 4.73
C LEU A 103 2.81 -3.19 6.01
N TRP A 104 1.76 -2.79 6.73
CA TRP A 104 1.29 -3.49 7.92
C TRP A 104 0.93 -4.96 7.63
N ALA A 105 0.15 -5.20 6.58
CA ALA A 105 -0.30 -6.53 6.16
C ALA A 105 0.87 -7.46 5.80
N SER A 106 1.96 -6.90 5.27
CA SER A 106 3.20 -7.66 4.99
C SER A 106 3.88 -8.23 6.24
N CYS A 107 3.55 -7.72 7.42
CA CYS A 107 4.02 -8.27 8.70
C CYS A 107 3.06 -9.32 9.28
N GLN A 108 1.84 -9.46 8.73
CA GLN A 108 0.79 -10.33 9.28
C GLN A 108 0.69 -11.68 8.58
N THR A 109 1.03 -11.74 7.28
CA THR A 109 0.75 -12.91 6.45
C THR A 109 1.78 -13.12 5.34
N HIS A 110 1.98 -14.39 4.96
CA HIS A 110 2.83 -14.82 3.85
C HIS A 110 2.13 -14.81 2.48
N VAL A 111 0.84 -14.46 2.43
CA VAL A 111 0.05 -14.51 1.18
C VAL A 111 0.60 -13.55 0.11
N PHE A 112 1.18 -12.42 0.52
CA PHE A 112 1.70 -11.42 -0.41
C PHE A 112 3.17 -11.66 -0.72
N THR A 113 3.48 -11.93 -1.98
CA THR A 113 4.86 -12.08 -2.49
C THR A 113 5.63 -10.76 -2.37
N GLY A 114 4.95 -9.64 -2.63
CA GLY A 114 5.50 -8.31 -2.48
C GLY A 114 4.46 -7.27 -2.13
N VAL A 115 4.90 -6.13 -1.59
CA VAL A 115 4.03 -5.01 -1.23
C VAL A 115 4.54 -3.65 -1.71
N ALA A 116 3.62 -2.74 -2.03
CA ALA A 116 3.92 -1.35 -2.41
C ALA A 116 3.23 -0.35 -1.48
N GLY A 117 4.03 0.36 -0.69
CA GLY A 117 3.60 1.54 0.05
C GLY A 117 3.94 2.81 -0.73
N VAL A 118 2.94 3.41 -1.38
CA VAL A 118 3.13 4.62 -2.20
C VAL A 118 2.67 5.84 -1.41
N SER A 119 3.60 6.77 -1.16
CA SER A 119 3.43 7.86 -0.19
C SER A 119 2.77 7.38 1.11
N PRO A 120 3.25 6.27 1.72
CA PRO A 120 2.54 5.59 2.79
C PRO A 120 2.48 6.48 4.03
N SER A 121 1.37 6.43 4.77
CA SER A 121 1.17 7.23 5.98
C SER A 121 1.98 6.74 7.18
N VAL A 122 3.29 6.50 7.01
CA VAL A 122 4.21 5.97 8.03
C VAL A 122 4.46 6.93 9.20
N TRP A 123 3.93 8.15 9.11
CA TRP A 123 3.81 9.08 10.23
C TRP A 123 2.74 8.64 11.25
N TYR A 124 1.90 7.65 10.92
CA TYR A 124 0.84 7.16 11.79
C TYR A 124 1.40 6.75 13.16
N PRO A 125 0.75 7.13 14.29
CA PRO A 125 1.33 6.99 15.62
C PRO A 125 1.85 5.58 15.91
N GLY A 126 3.14 5.44 16.20
CA GLY A 126 3.80 4.16 16.52
C GLY A 126 4.14 3.28 15.31
N PHE A 127 3.77 3.67 14.08
CA PHE A 127 3.87 2.75 12.94
C PHE A 127 5.30 2.41 12.54
N ALA A 128 6.17 3.41 12.42
CA ALA A 128 7.56 3.17 12.02
C ALA A 128 8.29 2.25 13.01
N GLU A 129 8.06 2.45 14.32
CA GLU A 129 8.62 1.59 15.37
C GLU A 129 8.08 0.16 15.26
N TYR A 130 6.77 0.00 15.14
CA TYR A 130 6.14 -1.30 14.92
C TYR A 130 6.75 -2.02 13.71
N PHE A 131 6.79 -1.37 12.55
CA PHE A 131 7.28 -1.97 11.31
C PHE A 131 8.76 -2.36 11.40
N CYS A 132 9.60 -1.51 12.00
CA CYS A 132 11.03 -1.79 12.17
C CYS A 132 11.33 -2.87 13.22
N SER A 133 10.38 -3.17 14.11
CA SER A 133 10.50 -4.26 15.09
C SER A 133 9.81 -5.56 14.65
N SER A 134 9.08 -5.53 13.54
CA SER A 134 8.33 -6.67 13.01
C SER A 134 9.10 -7.41 11.93
N ASP A 135 8.83 -8.71 11.81
CA ASP A 135 9.26 -9.50 10.67
C ASP A 135 8.41 -9.16 9.44
N VAL A 136 9.06 -8.64 8.41
CA VAL A 136 8.43 -8.37 7.11
C VAL A 136 8.47 -9.65 6.29
N LEU A 137 7.30 -10.26 6.08
CA LEU A 137 7.15 -11.58 5.47
C LEU A 137 7.13 -11.53 3.94
N ALA A 138 6.84 -10.36 3.36
CA ALA A 138 6.91 -10.13 1.92
C ALA A 138 8.36 -10.13 1.43
N SER A 139 8.59 -10.78 0.29
CA SER A 139 9.93 -10.90 -0.31
C SER A 139 10.37 -9.66 -1.09
N ARG A 140 9.44 -8.76 -1.41
CA ARG A 140 9.67 -7.54 -2.19
C ARG A 140 8.92 -6.37 -1.57
N VAL A 141 9.59 -5.25 -1.31
CA VAL A 141 8.97 -4.06 -0.72
C VAL A 141 9.28 -2.81 -1.54
N TYR A 142 8.26 -2.21 -2.13
CA TYR A 142 8.36 -0.91 -2.79
C TYR A 142 7.90 0.20 -1.85
N LEU A 143 8.73 1.23 -1.69
CA LEU A 143 8.40 2.45 -0.97
C LEU A 143 8.58 3.65 -1.90
N SER A 144 7.69 4.63 -1.81
CA SER A 144 7.96 5.93 -2.43
C SER A 144 7.44 7.09 -1.59
N LEU A 145 8.07 8.25 -1.74
CA LEU A 145 7.66 9.50 -1.09
C LEU A 145 7.98 10.72 -1.93
N GLY A 146 7.13 11.74 -1.90
CA GLY A 146 7.41 13.05 -2.48
C GLY A 146 8.44 13.86 -1.68
N ASP A 147 9.36 14.52 -2.37
CA ASP A 147 10.46 15.32 -1.78
C ASP A 147 10.00 16.59 -1.03
N ARG A 148 8.70 16.89 -1.08
CA ARG A 148 8.07 17.98 -0.32
C ARG A 148 7.05 17.51 0.71
N GLU A 149 6.85 16.21 0.91
CA GLU A 149 5.82 15.70 1.83
C GLU A 149 6.13 16.01 3.30
N SER A 150 7.40 15.99 3.70
CA SER A 150 7.82 16.44 5.03
C SER A 150 7.75 17.96 5.23
N ARG A 151 7.55 18.75 4.15
CA ARG A 151 7.44 20.22 4.21
C ARG A 151 6.02 20.66 4.53
N THR A 152 5.53 20.29 5.70
CA THR A 152 4.19 20.60 6.20
C THR A 152 4.24 21.28 7.57
N ARG A 153 3.17 22.02 7.92
CA ARG A 153 3.03 22.66 9.23
C ARG A 153 2.58 21.67 10.32
N ASN A 154 2.05 20.51 9.94
CA ASN A 154 1.65 19.50 10.91
C ASN A 154 2.91 18.75 11.40
N PRO A 155 3.28 18.86 12.68
CA PRO A 155 4.52 18.28 13.21
C PRO A 155 4.55 16.75 13.09
N VAL A 156 3.40 16.08 13.21
CA VAL A 156 3.33 14.61 13.07
C VAL A 156 3.66 14.23 11.63
N MET A 157 2.99 14.85 10.65
CA MET A 157 3.21 14.55 9.24
C MET A 157 4.61 14.97 8.74
N ALA A 158 5.24 15.97 9.37
CA ALA A 158 6.60 16.38 9.04
C ALA A 158 7.63 15.26 9.27
N THR A 159 7.34 14.30 10.16
CA THR A 159 8.19 13.13 10.42
C THR A 159 8.23 12.11 9.29
N VAL A 160 7.31 12.19 8.31
CA VAL A 160 7.13 11.14 7.28
C VAL A 160 8.41 10.81 6.51
N GLY A 161 9.28 11.81 6.30
CA GLY A 161 10.57 11.62 5.63
C GLY A 161 11.54 10.76 6.45
N ASP A 162 11.64 11.00 7.76
CA ASP A 162 12.51 10.21 8.64
C ASP A 162 11.92 8.82 8.85
N SER A 163 10.60 8.73 9.05
CA SER A 163 9.88 7.46 9.21
C SER A 163 10.05 6.55 7.99
N ILE A 164 9.92 7.07 6.75
CA ILE A 164 10.06 6.21 5.57
C ILE A 164 11.51 5.77 5.35
N ASN A 165 12.50 6.59 5.69
CA ASN A 165 13.91 6.20 5.64
C ASN A 165 14.23 5.09 6.65
N ALA A 166 13.65 5.16 7.86
CA ALA A 166 13.77 4.09 8.86
C ALA A 166 13.14 2.78 8.35
N CYS A 167 11.90 2.85 7.85
CA CYS A 167 11.23 1.68 7.25
C CYS A 167 12.03 1.10 6.09
N TYR A 168 12.59 1.93 5.20
CA TYR A 168 13.43 1.47 4.10
C TYR A 168 14.69 0.78 4.60
N SER A 169 15.38 1.36 5.59
CA SER A 169 16.60 0.77 6.15
C SER A 169 16.36 -0.63 6.70
N HIS A 170 15.19 -0.87 7.30
CA HIS A 170 14.77 -2.19 7.80
C HIS A 170 14.61 -3.24 6.67
N VAL A 171 14.15 -2.82 5.49
CA VAL A 171 13.85 -3.73 4.36
C VAL A 171 14.83 -3.59 3.18
N ALA A 172 15.96 -2.92 3.36
CA ALA A 172 16.86 -2.52 2.26
C ALA A 172 17.42 -3.70 1.44
N SER A 173 17.52 -4.89 2.02
CA SER A 173 17.98 -6.10 1.31
C SER A 173 16.96 -6.66 0.32
N ARG A 174 15.69 -6.25 0.42
CA ARG A 174 14.56 -6.79 -0.34
C ARG A 174 13.61 -5.71 -0.88
N GLY A 175 13.98 -4.44 -0.74
CA GLY A 175 13.13 -3.33 -1.08
C GLY A 175 13.87 -2.15 -1.69
N ILE A 176 13.10 -1.22 -2.23
CA ILE A 176 13.58 0.06 -2.77
C ILE A 176 12.81 1.22 -2.17
N LEU A 177 13.46 2.38 -2.13
CA LEU A 177 12.83 3.65 -1.80
C LEU A 177 13.02 4.63 -2.95
N GLU A 178 11.91 5.03 -3.58
CA GLU A 178 11.89 5.99 -4.67
C GLU A 178 11.42 7.38 -4.21
N TRP A 179 12.27 8.39 -4.41
CA TRP A 179 11.92 9.79 -4.16
C TRP A 179 11.30 10.44 -5.39
N ASN A 180 10.10 10.97 -5.21
CA ASN A 180 9.33 11.62 -6.27
C ASN A 180 9.34 13.14 -6.14
N LYS A 181 9.25 13.86 -7.26
CA LYS A 181 9.12 15.32 -7.22
C LYS A 181 7.71 15.72 -6.77
N GLY A 182 7.62 16.69 -5.86
CA GLY A 182 6.35 17.29 -5.44
C GLY A 182 5.84 16.80 -4.09
N ASN A 183 4.57 17.07 -3.82
CA ASN A 183 3.91 16.76 -2.55
C ASN A 183 3.09 15.46 -2.64
N HIS A 184 2.31 15.18 -1.59
CA HIS A 184 1.47 13.98 -1.45
C HIS A 184 0.43 13.79 -2.55
N PHE A 185 0.01 14.86 -3.23
CA PHE A 185 -1.04 14.83 -4.25
C PHE A 185 -0.49 14.97 -5.68
N THR A 186 0.84 14.93 -5.85
CA THR A 186 1.47 15.09 -7.15
C THR A 186 1.52 13.74 -7.87
N GLU A 187 0.85 13.64 -9.03
CA GLU A 187 0.83 12.45 -9.91
C GLU A 187 0.50 11.10 -9.21
N PRO A 188 -0.60 11.01 -8.43
CA PRO A 188 -0.90 9.80 -7.65
C PRO A 188 -1.04 8.53 -8.50
N CYS A 189 -1.70 8.63 -9.66
CA CYS A 189 -1.89 7.50 -10.59
C CYS A 189 -0.54 6.94 -11.08
N ARG A 190 0.38 7.82 -11.49
CA ARG A 190 1.71 7.42 -11.99
C ARG A 190 2.58 6.81 -10.91
N ARG A 191 2.58 7.39 -9.71
CA ARG A 191 3.36 6.87 -8.58
C ARG A 191 2.86 5.50 -8.14
N LEU A 192 1.54 5.31 -8.10
CA LEU A 192 0.96 4.03 -7.77
C LEU A 192 1.25 2.98 -8.85
N ALA A 193 1.08 3.34 -10.12
CA ALA A 193 1.42 2.49 -11.24
C ALA A 193 2.90 2.10 -11.25
N ALA A 194 3.82 3.02 -10.88
CA ALA A 194 5.25 2.72 -10.76
C ALA A 194 5.53 1.66 -9.69
N GLY A 195 4.91 1.77 -8.52
CA GLY A 195 5.03 0.77 -7.45
C GLY A 195 4.53 -0.61 -7.88
N PHE A 196 3.35 -0.68 -8.50
CA PHE A 196 2.84 -1.94 -9.04
C PHE A 196 3.70 -2.51 -10.17
N SER A 197 4.17 -1.66 -11.08
CA SER A 197 5.06 -2.05 -12.17
C SER A 197 6.36 -2.66 -11.63
N TRP A 198 6.92 -2.10 -10.55
CA TRP A 198 8.13 -2.65 -9.93
C TRP A 198 7.87 -4.01 -9.27
N LEU A 199 6.69 -4.21 -8.66
CA LEU A 199 6.34 -5.51 -8.08
C LEU A 199 6.19 -6.60 -9.15
N LEU A 200 5.64 -6.26 -10.31
CA LEU A 200 5.46 -7.17 -11.44
C LEU A 200 6.75 -7.45 -12.23
N LYS A 201 7.78 -6.62 -12.08
CA LYS A 201 9.10 -6.83 -12.69
C LYS A 201 9.96 -7.70 -11.78
N GLY A 202 9.86 -9.02 -11.92
CA GLY A 202 10.55 -10.00 -11.09
C GLY A 202 10.80 -11.31 -11.81
#